data_AF-A0A9E5KVK9-F1
#
_entry.id   AF-A0A9E5KVK9-F1
#
_cell.length_a   1.000
_cell.length_b   1.000
_cell.length_c   1.000
_cell.angle_alpha   90.00
_cell.angle_beta   90.00
_cell.angle_gamma   90.00
#
_symmetry.space_group_name_H-M   'P 1'
#
loop_
_entity.id
_entity.type
_entity.pdbx_description
1 polymer ?
#
loop_
_entity_poly.entity_id
_entity_poly.type
_entity_poly.pdbx_seq_one_letter_code
_entity_poly.pdbx_strand_id
1 'polypeptide(L)'
;MVQNKKNLGSRKQITFDLSQKALTEHYPRPKLSVNPTFYKKAYSDISRFMRKNGFEHRQFSVYTSIEKLTNTDINLLMDNLA
;
A
#
# COMPACT_ATOMS: atom_id res chain seq x y z
N MET A 1 30.69 -0.56 9.44
CA MET A 1 29.93 -0.03 10.59
C MET A 1 28.57 0.44 10.09
N VAL A 2 27.50 -0.34 10.30
CA VAL A 2 26.13 0.10 9.98
C VAL A 2 25.35 0.10 11.29
N GLN A 3 25.61 1.10 12.14
CA GLN A 3 24.77 1.36 13.29
C GLN A 3 23.93 2.62 13.04
N ASN A 4 22.65 2.51 13.38
CA ASN A 4 21.74 3.59 13.82
C ASN A 4 20.80 4.35 12.87
N LYS A 5 20.51 3.91 11.64
CA LYS A 5 19.34 4.48 10.91
C LYS A 5 17.98 4.14 11.58
N LYS A 6 17.88 3.02 12.29
CA LYS A 6 16.65 2.55 12.96
C LYS A 6 16.16 3.45 14.11
N ASN A 7 17.01 4.34 14.65
CA ASN A 7 16.67 5.14 15.84
C ASN A 7 16.18 6.57 15.55
N LEU A 8 16.30 7.08 14.31
CA LEU A 8 15.75 8.40 13.94
C LEU A 8 14.32 8.34 13.37
N GLY A 9 13.84 7.14 13.04
CA GLY A 9 12.49 6.96 12.48
C GLY A 9 11.41 6.81 13.54
N SER A 10 10.16 6.81 13.09
CA SER A 10 9.00 6.37 13.87
C SER A 10 8.18 5.38 13.06
N ARG A 11 7.33 4.57 13.70
CA ARG A 11 6.36 3.75 12.96
C ARG A 11 5.47 4.67 12.14
N LYS A 12 5.23 4.30 10.89
CA LYS A 12 4.43 5.08 9.94
C LYS A 12 3.14 4.34 9.64
N GLN A 13 2.06 5.08 9.57
CA GLN A 13 0.78 4.56 9.10
C GLN A 13 0.46 5.19 7.75
N ILE A 14 0.04 4.37 6.80
CA ILE A 14 -0.49 4.81 5.52
C ILE A 14 -1.97 4.45 5.49
N THR A 15 -2.80 5.44 5.17
CA THR A 15 -4.24 5.32 4.98
C THR A 15 -4.59 5.87 3.62
N PHE A 16 -5.45 5.19 2.86
CA PHE A 16 -5.82 5.63 1.51
C PHE A 16 -7.28 5.33 1.20
N ASP A 17 -7.80 6.05 0.21
CA ASP A 17 -9.06 5.75 -0.45
C ASP A 17 -8.82 5.59 -1.94
N LEU A 18 -9.62 4.72 -2.58
CA LEU A 18 -9.51 4.46 -4.00
C LEU A 18 -10.60 5.22 -4.76
N SER A 19 -10.18 6.01 -5.75
CA SER A 19 -11.10 6.66 -6.67
C SER A 19 -11.82 5.61 -7.52
N GLN A 20 -13.16 5.65 -7.55
CA GLN A 20 -13.98 4.77 -8.40
C GLN A 20 -13.68 4.96 -9.89
N LYS A 21 -13.38 6.21 -10.30
CA LYS A 21 -12.98 6.51 -11.67
C LYS A 21 -11.67 5.79 -12.01
N ALA A 22 -10.64 5.94 -11.18
CA ALA A 22 -9.34 5.33 -11.41
C ALA A 22 -9.39 3.79 -11.32
N LEU A 23 -10.22 3.24 -10.41
CA LEU A 23 -10.46 1.80 -10.34
C LEU A 23 -11.06 1.25 -11.63
N THR A 24 -12.01 1.97 -12.21
CA THR A 24 -12.65 1.55 -13.47
C THR A 24 -11.66 1.59 -14.65
N GLU A 25 -10.75 2.56 -14.65
CA GLU A 25 -9.74 2.74 -15.69
C GLU A 25 -8.60 1.72 -15.60
N HIS A 26 -8.03 1.51 -14.41
CA HIS A 26 -6.84 0.66 -14.23
C HIS A 26 -7.16 -0.79 -13.85
N TYR A 27 -8.33 -1.04 -13.29
CA TYR A 27 -8.80 -2.38 -12.93
C TYR A 27 -10.17 -2.64 -13.58
N PRO A 28 -10.25 -2.65 -14.92
CA PRO A 28 -11.52 -2.75 -15.62
C PRO A 28 -12.22 -4.08 -15.30
N ARG A 29 -13.54 -4.01 -15.15
CA ARG A 29 -14.37 -5.19 -14.92
C ARG A 29 -14.24 -6.16 -16.09
N PRO A 30 -13.95 -7.46 -15.87
CA PRO A 30 -13.92 -8.43 -16.95
C PRO A 30 -15.30 -8.54 -17.61
N LYS A 31 -15.38 -8.46 -18.94
CA LYS A 31 -16.65 -8.47 -19.71
C LYS A 31 -17.51 -9.71 -19.43
N LEU A 32 -16.88 -10.82 -19.04
CA LEU A 32 -17.54 -12.12 -18.76
C LEU A 32 -17.81 -12.35 -17.28
N SER A 33 -17.46 -11.40 -16.39
CA SER A 33 -17.59 -11.57 -14.95
C SER A 33 -18.77 -10.78 -14.39
N VAL A 34 -19.78 -11.50 -13.92
CA VAL A 34 -20.86 -10.98 -13.07
C VAL A 34 -20.39 -10.64 -11.65
N ASN A 35 -19.13 -10.94 -11.30
CA ASN A 35 -18.63 -10.71 -9.94
C ASN A 35 -18.63 -9.21 -9.60
N PRO A 36 -19.41 -8.77 -8.60
CA PRO A 36 -19.49 -7.36 -8.22
C PRO A 36 -18.19 -6.84 -7.57
N THR A 37 -17.21 -7.70 -7.33
CA THR A 37 -16.01 -7.40 -6.53
C THR A 37 -14.72 -7.31 -7.35
N PHE A 38 -14.79 -6.85 -8.60
CA PHE A 38 -13.63 -6.69 -9.49
C PHE A 38 -12.53 -5.77 -8.91
N TYR A 39 -12.92 -4.77 -8.11
CA TYR A 39 -12.00 -3.89 -7.39
C TYR A 39 -11.18 -4.60 -6.30
N LYS A 40 -11.53 -5.84 -5.89
CA LYS A 40 -10.72 -6.63 -4.93
C LYS A 40 -9.30 -6.87 -5.44
N LYS A 41 -9.10 -6.92 -6.76
CA LYS A 41 -7.76 -7.06 -7.34
C LYS A 41 -6.87 -5.86 -6.97
N ALA A 42 -7.39 -4.65 -7.05
CA ALA A 42 -6.66 -3.44 -6.65
C ALA A 42 -6.22 -3.50 -5.18
N TYR A 43 -7.15 -3.85 -4.28
CA TYR A 43 -6.81 -4.02 -2.86
C TYR A 43 -5.80 -5.15 -2.62
N SER A 44 -5.88 -6.25 -3.38
CA SER A 44 -4.92 -7.36 -3.28
C SER A 44 -3.52 -6.94 -3.74
N ASP A 45 -3.42 -6.20 -4.84
CA ASP A 45 -2.14 -5.73 -5.38
C ASP A 45 -1.48 -4.72 -4.44
N ILE A 46 -2.25 -3.77 -3.90
CA ILE A 46 -1.77 -2.84 -2.86
C ILE A 46 -1.36 -3.61 -1.61
N SER A 47 -2.14 -4.60 -1.16
CA SER A 47 -1.79 -5.41 0.02
C SER A 47 -0.46 -6.14 -0.17
N ARG A 48 -0.24 -6.71 -1.35
CA ARG A 48 1.02 -7.38 -1.70
C ARG A 48 2.19 -6.40 -1.71
N PHE A 49 2.00 -5.22 -2.29
CA PHE A 49 3.01 -4.16 -2.28
C PHE A 49 3.37 -3.73 -0.86
N MET A 50 2.37 -3.44 -0.02
CA MET A 50 2.56 -3.01 1.36
C MET A 50 3.30 -4.07 2.17
N ARG A 51 2.87 -5.34 2.10
CA ARG A 51 3.52 -6.45 2.82
C ARG A 51 4.96 -6.66 2.38
N LYS A 52 5.23 -6.61 1.07
CA LYS A 52 6.59 -6.72 0.52
C LYS A 52 7.51 -5.62 1.05
N ASN A 53 6.97 -4.43 1.32
CA ASN A 53 7.71 -3.27 1.82
C ASN A 53 7.66 -3.13 3.35
N GLY A 54 7.32 -4.19 4.08
CA GLY A 54 7.42 -4.21 5.55
C GLY A 54 6.27 -3.49 6.26
N PHE A 55 5.09 -3.43 5.63
CA PHE A 55 3.86 -2.96 6.27
C PHE A 55 2.93 -4.12 6.62
N GLU A 56 2.37 -4.08 7.81
CA GLU A 56 1.28 -4.97 8.22
C GLU A 56 -0.08 -4.31 7.95
N HIS A 57 -1.02 -5.12 7.46
CA HIS A 57 -2.41 -4.69 7.31
C HIS A 57 -3.06 -4.58 8.69
N ARG A 58 -3.88 -3.54 8.88
CA ARG A 58 -4.70 -3.38 10.07
C ARG A 58 -6.16 -3.62 9.72
N GLN A 59 -6.91 -2.55 9.47
CA GLN A 59 -8.32 -2.60 9.13
C GLN A 59 -8.54 -1.75 7.88
N PHE A 60 -9.44 -2.19 6.99
CA PHE A 60 -9.78 -1.44 5.76
C PHE A 60 -8.53 -1.08 4.95
N SER A 61 -8.36 0.18 4.57
CA SER A 61 -7.23 0.69 3.81
C SER A 61 -6.07 1.18 4.69
N VAL A 62 -5.93 0.64 5.91
CA VAL A 62 -4.91 1.06 6.88
C VAL A 62 -3.77 0.06 6.94
N TYR A 63 -2.54 0.56 6.80
CA TYR A 63 -1.31 -0.20 6.90
C TYR A 63 -0.33 0.50 7.84
N THR A 64 0.35 -0.27 8.69
CA THR A 64 1.37 0.28 9.61
C THR A 64 2.71 -0.40 9.35
N SER A 65 3.79 0.37 9.33
CA SER A 65 5.14 -0.18 9.17
C SER A 65 5.48 -1.07 10.36
N ILE A 66 6.12 -2.20 10.10
CA ILE A 66 6.62 -3.12 11.14
C ILE A 66 7.77 -2.42 11.88
N GLU A 67 8.74 -1.89 11.12
CA GLU A 67 9.88 -1.16 11.63
C GLU A 67 9.64 0.36 11.66
N LYS A 68 10.49 1.09 12.39
CA LYS A 68 10.55 2.55 12.34
C LYS A 68 11.09 3.01 11.00
N LEU A 69 10.43 3.98 10.38
CA LEU A 69 10.81 4.56 9.09
C LEU A 69 10.98 6.08 9.22
N THR A 70 11.90 6.64 8.44
CA THR A 70 12.03 8.09 8.24
C THR A 70 11.05 8.57 7.17
N ASN A 71 10.89 9.89 7.02
CA ASN A 71 10.05 10.42 5.94
C ASN A 71 10.68 10.17 4.56
N THR A 72 12.00 10.15 4.46
CA THR A 72 12.71 9.79 3.22
C THR A 72 12.40 8.36 2.78
N ASP A 73 12.35 7.42 3.72
CA ASP A 73 12.00 6.03 3.41
C ASP A 73 10.56 5.93 2.86
N ILE A 74 9.64 6.75 3.38
CA ILE A 74 8.26 6.82 2.89
C ILE A 74 8.20 7.44 1.48
N ASN A 75 8.94 8.51 1.22
CA ASN A 75 8.95 9.11 -0.11
C ASN A 75 9.45 8.12 -1.17
N LEU A 76 10.57 7.42 -0.90
CA LEU A 76 11.09 6.39 -1.79
C LEU A 76 10.10 5.22 -1.98
N LEU A 77 9.36 4.86 -0.93
CA LEU A 77 8.30 3.87 -1.04
C LEU A 77 7.19 4.32 -1.99
N MET A 78 6.75 5.58 -1.89
CA MET A 78 5.69 6.11 -2.75
C MET A 78 6.13 6.22 -4.21
N ASP A 79 7.40 6.53 -4.46
CA ASP A 79 7.96 6.54 -5.82
C ASP A 79 7.93 5.13 -6.46
N ASN A 80 8.07 4.07 -5.65
CA ASN A 80 8.00 2.67 -6.11
C ASN A 80 6.58 2.13 -6.27
N LEU A 81 5.57 2.85 -5.79
CA LEU A 81 4.16 2.49 -5.95
C LEU A 81 3.59 2.96 -7.30
N ALA A 82 4.25 3.94 -7.94
CA ALA A 82 3.85 4.58 -9.19
C ALA A 82 4.08 3.71 -10.43
#